data_AF-A0A3M2BCY4-F1
#
_entry.id   AF-A0A3M2BCY4-F1
#
_cell.length_a   1.000
_cell.length_b   1.000
_cell.length_c   1.000
_cell.angle_alpha   90.00
_cell.angle_beta   90.00
_cell.angle_gamma   90.00
#
_symmetry.space_group_name_H-M   'P 1'
#
loop_
_entity.id
_entity.type
_entity.pdbx_description
1 polymer ?
#
loop_
_entity_poly.entity_id
_entity_poly.type
_entity_poly.pdbx_seq_one_letter_code
_entity_poly.pdbx_strand_id
1 'polypeptide(L)'
;ETAVVENLAQMDLVIEELRVLGCRFSLDDFGTGMASYSYLKRLSVDYLKIDGSFIRNILADSVDQAMVRSMQEVASEVRVKTIAEQVDSNEALQLLKKIGIDYVQGYHLHRPQPLDEIRLEGGINEQVA
;
A
#
# COMPACT_ATOMS: atom_id res chain seq x y z
N GLU A 1 -3.40 20.48 16.38
CA GLU A 1 -2.37 19.45 16.65
C GLU A 1 -2.82 18.45 17.71
N THR A 2 -3.13 18.87 18.94
CA THR A 2 -3.61 17.98 20.03
C THR A 2 -4.87 17.18 19.69
N ALA A 3 -5.90 17.82 19.11
CA ALA A 3 -7.14 17.12 18.73
C ALA A 3 -6.94 16.05 17.63
N VAL A 4 -5.95 16.24 16.74
CA VAL A 4 -5.60 15.23 15.72
C VAL A 4 -4.90 14.04 16.38
N VAL A 5 -4.03 14.29 17.35
CA VAL A 5 -3.34 13.24 18.12
C VAL A 5 -4.32 12.45 18.99
N GLU A 6 -5.27 13.11 19.65
CA GLU A 6 -6.32 12.44 20.44
C GLU A 6 -7.22 11.57 19.55
N ASN A 7 -7.61 12.07 18.38
CA ASN A 7 -8.42 11.30 17.44
C ASN A 7 -7.65 10.08 16.90
N LEU A 8 -6.36 10.23 16.58
CA LEU A 8 -5.53 9.09 16.15
C LEU A 8 -5.36 8.03 17.24
N ALA A 9 -5.24 8.42 18.51
CA ALA A 9 -5.17 7.46 19.62
C ALA A 9 -6.49 6.69 19.78
N GLN A 10 -7.64 7.35 19.62
CA GLN A 10 -8.95 6.67 19.64
C GLN A 10 -9.12 5.75 18.44
N MET A 11 -8.68 6.17 17.25
CA MET A 11 -8.70 5.33 16.04
C MET A 11 -7.82 4.09 16.22
N ASP A 12 -6.64 4.24 16.83
CA ASP A 12 -5.73 3.11 17.08
C ASP A 12 -6.33 2.08 18.04
N LEU A 13 -7.05 2.53 19.07
CA LEU A 13 -7.79 1.62 19.97
C LEU A 13 -8.83 0.78 19.22
N VAL A 14 -9.60 1.41 18.32
CA VAL A 14 -10.58 0.70 17.49
C VAL A 14 -9.90 -0.29 16.54
N ILE A 15 -8.76 0.10 15.95
CA ILE A 15 -7.96 -0.77 15.10
C ILE A 15 -7.49 -2.00 15.89
N GLU A 16 -6.93 -1.81 17.08
CA GLU A 16 -6.46 -2.91 17.94
C GLU A 16 -7.59 -3.86 18.35
N GLU A 17 -8.77 -3.34 18.72
CA GLU A 17 -9.93 -4.17 19.04
C GLU A 17 -10.35 -5.07 17.86
N LEU A 18 -10.35 -4.52 16.64
CA LEU A 18 -10.68 -5.28 15.43
C LEU A 18 -9.56 -6.24 15.02
N ARG A 19 -8.29 -5.89 15.27
CA ARG A 19 -7.14 -6.78 15.04
C ARG A 19 -7.22 -8.03 15.92
N VAL A 20 -7.68 -7.91 17.17
CA VAL A 20 -7.94 -9.06 18.05
C VAL A 20 -8.97 -10.03 17.46
N LEU A 21 -9.90 -9.55 16.62
CA LEU A 21 -10.86 -10.38 15.89
C LEU A 21 -10.29 -11.02 14.61
N GLY A 22 -9.02 -10.76 14.29
CA GLY A 22 -8.33 -11.27 13.10
C GLY A 22 -8.41 -10.36 11.88
N CYS A 23 -8.94 -9.14 12.01
CA CYS A 23 -8.90 -8.16 10.94
C CYS A 23 -7.46 -7.65 10.70
N ARG A 24 -7.17 -7.30 9.44
CA ARG A 24 -5.96 -6.59 9.06
C ARG A 24 -6.30 -5.22 8.53
N PHE A 25 -5.38 -4.28 8.70
CA PHE A 25 -5.60 -2.87 8.37
C PHE A 25 -4.56 -2.37 7.36
N SER A 26 -5.03 -1.53 6.45
CA SER A 26 -4.19 -0.82 5.49
C SER A 26 -4.38 0.68 5.61
N LEU A 27 -3.30 1.45 5.51
CA LEU A 27 -3.41 2.88 5.18
C LEU A 27 -3.54 3.02 3.67
N ASP A 28 -4.65 3.62 3.23
CA ASP A 28 -4.96 3.82 1.82
C ASP A 28 -4.46 5.18 1.29
N ASP A 29 -4.27 5.29 -0.02
CA ASP A 29 -3.84 6.50 -0.74
C ASP A 29 -2.57 7.17 -0.17
N PHE A 30 -1.62 6.38 0.35
CA PHE A 30 -0.45 6.90 1.05
C PHE A 30 0.45 7.73 0.12
N GLY A 31 0.87 8.88 0.63
CA GLY A 31 1.60 9.90 -0.12
C GLY A 31 0.70 11.00 -0.69
N THR A 32 -0.62 10.85 -0.65
CA THR A 32 -1.57 11.92 -1.01
C THR A 32 -2.29 12.50 0.22
N GLY A 33 -2.56 13.80 0.20
CA GLY A 33 -3.41 14.47 1.18
C GLY A 33 -2.94 14.35 2.64
N MET A 34 -3.84 13.95 3.55
CA MET A 34 -3.61 13.89 5.00
C MET A 34 -2.93 12.60 5.49
N ALA A 35 -2.81 11.58 4.63
CA ALA A 35 -2.12 10.34 4.95
C ALA A 35 -0.60 10.61 5.00
N SER A 36 -0.10 10.86 6.22
CA SER A 36 1.29 11.24 6.46
C SER A 36 2.06 10.12 7.17
N TYR A 37 3.39 10.18 7.10
CA TYR A 37 4.27 9.35 7.93
C TYR A 37 3.93 9.41 9.43
N SER A 38 3.32 10.50 9.91
CA SER A 38 2.87 10.60 11.30
C SER A 38 1.76 9.62 11.65
N TYR A 39 0.92 9.22 10.68
CA TYR A 39 -0.15 8.25 10.87
C TYR A 39 0.44 6.84 10.89
N LEU A 40 1.31 6.53 9.92
CA LEU A 40 2.05 5.26 9.87
C LEU A 40 2.83 4.99 11.16
N LYS A 41 3.39 6.02 11.78
CA LYS A 41 4.13 5.89 13.04
C LYS A 41 3.23 5.59 14.25
N ARG A 42 1.93 5.89 14.19
CA ARG A 42 1.01 5.84 15.34
C ARG A 42 -0.03 4.73 15.23
N LEU A 43 -0.47 4.40 14.03
CA LEU A 43 -1.54 3.44 13.79
C LEU A 43 -0.96 2.04 13.57
N SER A 44 -1.50 1.06 14.28
CA SER A 44 -1.13 -0.36 14.13
C SER A 44 -1.71 -0.99 12.86
N VAL A 45 -1.12 -0.64 11.71
CA VAL A 45 -1.52 -1.17 10.40
C VAL A 45 -0.62 -2.31 9.93
N ASP A 46 -1.14 -3.19 9.08
CA ASP A 46 -0.39 -4.31 8.49
C ASP A 46 0.12 -3.97 7.08
N TYR A 47 -0.58 -3.06 6.39
CA TYR A 47 -0.29 -2.69 5.00
C TYR A 47 -0.25 -1.18 4.78
N LEU A 48 0.57 -0.77 3.82
CA LEU A 48 0.68 0.60 3.32
C LEU A 48 0.41 0.59 1.81
N LYS A 49 -0.69 1.21 1.37
CA LYS A 49 -1.02 1.31 -0.06
C LYS A 49 -0.45 2.61 -0.61
N ILE A 50 0.54 2.52 -1.49
CA ILE A 50 1.17 3.66 -2.14
C ILE A 50 0.26 4.10 -3.29
N ASP A 51 -0.17 5.36 -3.23
CA ASP A 51 -1.13 5.90 -4.19
C ASP A 51 -0.63 5.82 -5.64
N GLY A 52 -1.57 5.58 -6.54
CA GLY A 52 -1.29 5.41 -7.97
C GLY A 52 -0.68 6.65 -8.63
N SER A 53 -0.79 7.85 -8.05
CA SER A 53 -0.15 9.05 -8.62
C SER A 53 1.37 8.96 -8.70
N PHE A 54 2.02 8.30 -7.74
CA PHE A 54 3.46 8.03 -7.79
C PHE A 54 3.80 6.86 -8.71
N ILE A 55 2.87 5.92 -8.89
CA ILE A 55 3.12 4.69 -9.65
C ILE A 55 2.98 4.91 -11.15
N ARG A 56 1.98 5.69 -11.59
CA ARG A 56 1.69 5.90 -13.03
C ARG A 56 2.88 6.48 -13.81
N ASN A 57 3.71 7.31 -13.18
CA ASN A 57 4.85 7.96 -13.84
C ASN A 57 6.22 7.39 -13.41
N ILE A 58 6.25 6.31 -12.62
CA ILE A 58 7.47 5.81 -11.95
C ILE A 58 8.61 5.44 -12.90
N LEU A 59 8.30 5.17 -14.17
CA LEU A 59 9.29 4.86 -15.21
C LEU A 59 9.94 6.11 -15.83
N ALA A 60 9.27 7.25 -15.79
CA ALA A 60 9.68 8.48 -16.45
C ALA A 60 10.09 9.59 -15.46
N ASP A 61 9.60 9.54 -14.22
CA ASP A 61 9.87 10.54 -13.19
C ASP A 61 10.77 9.97 -12.09
N SER A 62 12.02 10.45 -12.07
CA SER A 62 13.00 10.07 -11.05
C SER A 62 12.63 10.48 -9.63
N VAL A 63 11.81 11.52 -9.48
CA VAL A 63 11.33 12.01 -8.18
C VAL A 63 10.28 11.05 -7.64
N ASP A 64 9.29 10.67 -8.45
CA ASP A 64 8.30 9.65 -8.06
C ASP A 64 8.98 8.34 -7.68
N GLN A 65 9.96 7.91 -8.48
CA GLN A 65 10.74 6.71 -8.18
C GLN A 65 11.52 6.83 -6.84
N ALA A 66 12.06 8.01 -6.51
CA ALA A 66 12.72 8.26 -5.23
C ALA A 66 11.73 8.28 -4.06
N MET A 67 10.54 8.86 -4.26
CA MET A 67 9.48 8.88 -3.26
C MET A 67 8.99 7.46 -2.95
N VAL A 68 8.71 6.64 -3.96
CA VAL A 68 8.28 5.24 -3.77
C VAL A 68 9.35 4.43 -3.03
N ARG A 69 10.64 4.60 -3.37
CA ARG A 69 11.74 3.96 -2.62
C ARG A 69 11.76 4.37 -1.15
N SER A 70 11.62 5.66 -0.86
CA SER A 70 11.60 6.17 0.51
C SER A 70 10.39 5.64 1.30
N MET A 71 9.21 5.61 0.69
CA MET A 71 8.02 5.05 1.31
C MET A 71 8.21 3.57 1.65
N GLN A 72 8.81 2.79 0.74
CA GLN A 72 9.10 1.39 0.99
C GLN A 72 10.15 1.17 2.09
N GLU A 73 11.20 1.98 2.11
CA GLU A 73 12.23 1.92 3.15
C GLU A 73 11.62 2.17 4.54
N VAL A 74 10.78 3.20 4.67
CA VAL A 74 10.10 3.51 5.93
C VAL A 74 9.13 2.39 6.31
N ALA A 75 8.34 1.88 5.37
CA ALA A 75 7.40 0.78 5.62
C ALA A 75 8.12 -0.47 6.14
N SER A 76 9.27 -0.82 5.54
CA SER A 76 10.12 -1.93 5.98
C SER A 76 10.62 -1.74 7.42
N GLU A 77 11.08 -0.52 7.77
CA GLU A 77 11.57 -0.22 9.13
C GLU A 77 10.47 -0.39 10.18
N VAL A 78 9.24 0.01 9.86
CA VAL A 78 8.08 -0.18 10.76
C VAL A 78 7.40 -1.55 10.61
N ARG A 79 7.97 -2.45 9.80
CA ARG A 79 7.47 -3.81 9.52
C ARG A 79 6.05 -3.88 8.95
N VAL A 80 5.71 -2.91 8.11
CA VAL A 80 4.45 -2.83 7.37
C VAL A 80 4.71 -3.24 5.93
N LYS A 81 3.82 -4.06 5.34
CA LYS A 81 3.96 -4.49 3.94
C LYS A 81 3.42 -3.44 2.98
N THR A 82 4.05 -3.26 1.82
CA THR A 82 3.59 -2.28 0.83
C THR A 82 2.73 -2.87 -0.27
N ILE A 83 1.79 -2.06 -0.76
CA ILE A 83 0.97 -2.36 -1.93
C ILE A 83 1.11 -1.17 -2.89
N ALA A 84 1.66 -1.37 -4.09
CA ALA A 84 1.68 -0.33 -5.11
C ALA A 84 0.39 -0.37 -5.95
N GLU A 85 -0.29 0.76 -6.06
CA GLU A 85 -1.56 0.85 -6.79
C GLU A 85 -1.42 1.28 -8.25
N GLN A 86 -2.45 0.95 -9.03
CA GLN A 86 -2.61 1.36 -10.42
C GLN A 86 -1.45 0.94 -11.34
N VAL A 87 -0.84 -0.22 -11.08
CA VAL A 87 0.20 -0.80 -11.96
C VAL A 87 -0.42 -1.24 -13.30
N ASP A 88 -0.01 -0.62 -14.40
CA ASP A 88 -0.61 -0.76 -15.73
C ASP A 88 0.34 -1.33 -16.80
N SER A 89 1.61 -1.57 -16.46
CA SER A 89 2.61 -2.13 -17.36
C SER A 89 3.52 -3.17 -16.66
N ASN A 90 4.09 -4.08 -17.44
CA ASN A 90 5.05 -5.06 -16.95
C ASN A 90 6.37 -4.36 -16.52
N GLU A 91 6.77 -3.31 -17.22
CA GLU A 91 7.96 -2.53 -16.91
C GLU A 91 7.86 -1.89 -15.52
N ALA A 92 6.70 -1.30 -15.20
CA ALA A 92 6.43 -0.78 -13.86
C ALA A 92 6.45 -1.89 -12.82
N LEU A 93 5.82 -3.04 -13.10
CA LEU A 93 5.85 -4.21 -12.22
C LEU A 93 7.29 -4.68 -11.92
N GLN A 94 8.13 -4.83 -12.95
CA GLN A 94 9.53 -5.24 -12.77
C GLN A 94 10.32 -4.21 -11.97
N LEU A 95 10.05 -2.91 -12.15
CA LEU A 95 10.68 -1.87 -11.37
C LEU A 95 10.27 -1.93 -9.90
N LEU A 96 8.98 -2.10 -9.61
CA LEU A 96 8.45 -2.19 -8.25
C LEU A 96 8.99 -3.43 -7.52
N LYS A 97 9.14 -4.56 -8.22
CA LYS A 97 9.84 -5.75 -7.68
C LYS A 97 11.27 -5.45 -7.29
N LYS A 98 12.02 -4.70 -8.12
CA LYS A 98 13.40 -4.28 -7.81
C LYS A 98 13.49 -3.31 -6.63
N ILE A 99 12.48 -2.45 -6.47
CA ILE A 99 12.36 -1.56 -5.30
C ILE A 99 12.05 -2.38 -4.03
N GLY A 100 11.48 -3.56 -4.18
CA GLY A 100 11.14 -4.47 -3.10
C GLY A 100 9.73 -4.29 -2.57
N ILE A 101 8.80 -3.78 -3.38
CA ILE A 101 7.37 -3.67 -3.03
C ILE A 101 6.76 -5.07 -2.84
N ASP A 102 6.00 -5.28 -1.76
CA ASP A 102 5.47 -6.61 -1.39
C ASP A 102 4.30 -7.06 -2.28
N TYR A 103 3.39 -6.15 -2.63
CA TYR A 103 2.19 -6.44 -3.42
C TYR A 103 1.93 -5.37 -4.47
N VAL A 104 1.21 -5.74 -5.53
CA VAL A 104 0.80 -4.84 -6.59
C VAL A 104 -0.69 -4.97 -6.87
N GLN A 105 -1.32 -3.86 -7.20
CA GLN A 105 -2.68 -3.80 -7.69
C GLN A 105 -2.71 -2.92 -8.94
N GLY A 106 -3.39 -3.38 -9.99
CA GLY A 106 -3.60 -2.57 -11.18
C GLY A 106 -4.04 -3.37 -12.39
N TYR A 107 -4.43 -2.65 -13.45
CA TYR A 107 -5.03 -3.23 -14.64
C TYR A 107 -4.08 -4.13 -15.45
N HIS A 108 -2.77 -4.02 -15.22
CA HIS A 108 -1.81 -4.97 -15.78
C HIS A 108 -2.03 -6.39 -15.24
N LEU A 109 -2.43 -6.51 -13.98
CA LEU A 109 -2.64 -7.79 -13.31
C LEU A 109 -4.08 -8.25 -13.51
N HIS A 110 -5.02 -7.40 -13.12
CA HIS A 110 -6.44 -7.72 -13.18
C HIS A 110 -7.30 -6.45 -13.09
N ARG A 111 -8.42 -6.39 -13.82
CA ARG A 111 -9.39 -5.28 -13.73
C ARG A 111 -10.47 -5.59 -12.68
N PRO A 112 -11.02 -4.60 -11.95
CA PRO A 112 -12.19 -4.84 -11.11
C PRO A 112 -13.31 -5.51 -11.92
N GLN A 113 -13.88 -6.58 -11.39
CA GLN A 113 -14.97 -7.33 -12.02
C GLN A 113 -15.99 -7.80 -10.97
N PRO A 114 -17.23 -8.08 -11.37
CA PRO A 114 -18.23 -8.72 -10.53
C PRO A 114 -17.73 -10.05 -9.93
N LEU A 115 -18.18 -10.38 -8.72
CA LEU A 115 -17.72 -11.56 -7.98
C LEU A 115 -17.98 -12.87 -8.74
N ASP A 116 -19.11 -12.97 -9.42
CA ASP A 116 -19.53 -14.10 -10.25
C ASP A 116 -18.73 -14.26 -11.54
N GLU A 117 -17.98 -13.22 -11.93
CA GLU A 117 -17.05 -13.26 -13.07
C GLU A 117 -15.62 -13.62 -12.64
N ILE A 118 -15.30 -13.62 -11.34
CA ILE A 118 -13.95 -13.94 -10.85
C ILE A 118 -13.60 -15.39 -11.14
N ARG A 119 -12.67 -15.56 -12.09
CA ARG A 119 -11.98 -16.82 -12.33
C ARG A 119 -10.66 -16.80 -11.59
N LEU A 120 -10.54 -17.62 -10.55
CA LEU A 120 -9.27 -17.82 -9.86
C LEU A 120 -8.35 -18.66 -10.76
N GLU A 121 -7.63 -18.01 -11.67
CA GLU A 121 -6.57 -18.63 -12.46
C GLU A 121 -5.23 -18.36 -11.78
N GLY A 122 -4.59 -19.43 -11.26
CA GLY A 122 -3.35 -19.35 -10.48
C GLY A 122 -3.61 -19.13 -8.99
N GLY A 123 -2.98 -19.94 -8.14
CA GLY A 123 -3.08 -19.78 -6.69
C GLY A 123 -2.56 -18.42 -6.24
N ILE A 124 -3.04 -17.96 -5.09
CA ILE A 124 -2.72 -16.67 -4.42
C ILE A 124 -1.19 -16.45 -4.22
N ASN A 125 -0.36 -17.46 -4.49
CA ASN A 125 1.07 -17.50 -4.24
C ASN A 125 1.97 -17.16 -5.45
N GLU A 126 1.46 -16.86 -6.64
CA GLU A 126 2.32 -16.64 -7.83
C GLU A 126 2.51 -15.19 -8.26
N GLN A 127 1.82 -14.21 -7.66
CA GLN A 127 1.83 -12.85 -8.23
C GLN A 127 2.92 -11.92 -7.71
N VAL A 128 3.68 -12.26 -6.66
CA VAL A 128 4.93 -11.55 -6.32
C VAL A 128 5.97 -12.50 -5.70
N ALA A 129 6.82 -13.05 -6.58
CA ALA A 129 8.25 -13.26 -6.32
C ALA A 129 9.03 -12.54 -7.43
#